data_AF-A0A0F9ENX5-F1
#
_entry.id   AF-A0A0F9ENX5-F1
#
_cell.length_a   1.000
_cell.length_b   1.000
_cell.length_c   1.000
_cell.angle_alpha   90.00
_cell.angle_beta   90.00
_cell.angle_gamma   90.00
#
_symmetry.space_group_name_H-M   'P 1'
#
loop_
_entity.id
_entity.type
_entity.pdbx_description
1 polymer ?
#
loop_
_entity_poly.entity_id
_entity_poly.type
_entity_poly.pdbx_seq_one_letter_code
_entity_poly.pdbx_strand_id
1 'polypeptide(L)' 'MPKTDVTVKLVGENGNVFNLGAIVSRALERAGYKEEAKQMQADVMACESYDEALMVFMNYVEVE' A
#
# COMPACT_ATOMS: atom_id res chain seq x y z
N MET A 1 1.98 14.28 1.12
CA MET A 1 0.62 13.81 1.43
C MET A 1 0.34 12.63 0.52
N PRO A 2 -0.25 11.55 1.04
CA PRO A 2 -0.62 10.39 0.25
C PRO A 2 -1.59 10.77 -0.88
N LYS A 3 -1.59 9.99 -1.96
CA LYS A 3 -2.47 10.19 -3.12
C LYS A 3 -3.95 10.03 -2.79
N THR A 4 -4.28 9.39 -1.67
CA THR A 4 -5.64 9.18 -1.19
C THR A 4 -5.79 9.63 0.26
N ASP A 5 -7.03 9.74 0.73
CA ASP A 5 -7.38 10.01 2.13
C ASP A 5 -7.55 8.72 2.96
N VAL A 6 -7.15 7.57 2.40
CA VAL A 6 -7.29 6.26 3.06
C VAL A 6 -6.22 6.10 4.13
N THR A 7 -6.65 5.70 5.33
CA THR A 7 -5.75 5.30 6.43
C THR A 7 -5.72 3.77 6.53
N VAL A 8 -4.52 3.20 6.64
CA VAL A 8 -4.32 1.76 6.74
C VAL A 8 -3.42 1.44 7.92
N LYS A 9 -3.86 0.51 8.77
CA LYS A 9 -3.04 -0.02 9.85
C LYS A 9 -2.06 -1.07 9.33
N LEU A 10 -0.77 -0.76 9.32
CA LEU A 10 0.28 -1.71 8.91
C LEU A 10 1.15 -2.05 10.12
N VAL A 11 0.85 -3.18 10.76
CA VAL A 11 1.70 -3.74 11.82
C VAL A 11 2.76 -4.66 11.22
N GLY A 12 4.01 -4.58 11.70
CA GLY A 12 5.12 -5.43 11.21
C GLY A 12 4.86 -6.94 11.35
N GLU A 13 3.93 -7.35 12.21
CA GLU A 13 3.43 -8.71 12.33
C GLU A 13 2.63 -9.19 11.11
N ASN A 14 2.16 -8.27 10.24
CA ASN A 14 1.48 -8.61 8.99
C ASN A 14 2.43 -9.22 7.94
N GLY A 15 3.70 -9.47 8.25
CA GLY A 15 4.60 -10.30 7.46
C GLY A 15 5.24 -9.59 6.27
N ASN A 16 5.21 -10.22 5.09
CA ASN A 16 5.92 -9.75 3.89
C ASN A 16 5.17 -8.64 3.13
N VAL A 17 5.90 -7.94 2.25
CA VAL A 17 5.37 -6.82 1.44
C VAL A 17 4.17 -7.19 0.56
N PHE A 18 4.06 -8.46 0.14
CA PHE A 18 2.91 -8.89 -0.67
C PHE A 18 1.64 -8.96 0.16
N ASN A 19 1.72 -9.42 1.42
CA ASN A 19 0.57 -9.39 2.32
C ASN A 19 0.18 -7.95 2.66
N LEU A 20 1.16 -7.09 2.97
CA LEU A 20 0.91 -5.66 3.19
C LEU A 20 0.27 -4.99 1.96
N GLY A 21 0.79 -5.27 0.76
CA GLY A 21 0.24 -4.76 -0.49
C GLY A 21 -1.22 -5.22 -0.71
N ALA A 22 -1.54 -6.47 -0.37
CA ALA A 22 -2.93 -6.95 -0.43
C ALA A 22 -3.86 -6.21 0.56
N ILE A 23 -3.37 -5.88 1.76
CA ILE A 23 -4.12 -5.10 2.76
C ILE A 23 -4.39 -3.68 2.23
N VAL A 24 -3.35 -3.01 1.73
CA VAL A 24 -3.44 -1.64 1.19
C VAL A 24 -4.34 -1.61 -0.05
N SER A 25 -4.17 -2.54 -0.99
CA SER A 25 -5.00 -2.65 -2.22
C SER A 25 -6.47 -2.79 -1.87
N ARG A 26 -6.81 -3.66 -0.93
CA ARG A 26 -8.20 -3.86 -0.49
C ARG A 26 -8.75 -2.62 0.21
N ALA A 27 -7.94 -1.87 0.95
CA ALA A 27 -8.38 -0.63 1.58
C ALA A 27 -8.70 0.44 0.54
N LEU A 28 -7.81 0.64 -0.43
CA LEU A 28 -8.00 1.54 -1.57
C LEU A 28 -9.25 1.18 -2.38
N GLU A 29 -9.41 -0.10 -2.75
CA GLU A 29 -10.57 -0.57 -3.51
C GLU A 29 -11.90 -0.35 -2.77
N ARG A 30 -11.94 -0.59 -1.45
CA ARG A 30 -13.13 -0.34 -0.62
C ARG A 30 -13.50 1.14 -0.56
N ALA A 31 -12.51 2.03 -0.65
CA ALA A 31 -12.69 3.47 -0.70
C ALA A 31 -12.97 4.01 -2.12
N GLY A 32 -12.96 3.15 -3.15
CA GLY A 32 -13.24 3.53 -4.53
C GLY A 32 -12.00 3.85 -5.39
N TYR A 33 -10.80 3.76 -4.82
CA TYR A 33 -9.52 4.07 -5.47
C TYR A 33 -8.93 2.86 -6.21
N LYS A 34 -9.67 2.32 -7.18
CA LYS A 34 -9.27 1.09 -7.90
C LYS A 34 -8.03 1.27 -8.77
N GLU A 35 -7.88 2.43 -9.40
CA GLU A 35 -6.72 2.72 -10.25
C GLU A 35 -5.45 2.89 -9.42
N GLU A 36 -5.56 3.58 -8.29
CA GLU A 36 -4.47 3.75 -7.34
C GLU A 36 -4.06 2.42 -6.70
N ALA A 37 -5.03 1.53 -6.41
CA ALA A 37 -4.74 0.17 -5.94
C ALA A 37 -3.91 -0.61 -6.97
N LYS A 38 -4.29 -0.54 -8.25
CA LYS A 38 -3.57 -1.19 -9.34
C LYS A 38 -2.17 -0.62 -9.54
N GLN A 39 -2.03 0.72 -9.51
CA GLN A 39 -0.75 1.38 -9.65
C GLN A 39 0.17 1.08 -8.46
N MET A 40 -0.34 1.11 -7.23
CA MET A 40 0.42 0.76 -6.03
C MET A 40 0.97 -0.66 -6.12
N GLN A 41 0.16 -1.63 -6.56
CA GLN A 41 0.67 -3.00 -6.74
C GLN A 41 1.77 -3.08 -7.81
N ALA A 42 1.64 -2.35 -8.91
CA ALA A 42 2.68 -2.31 -9.95
C ALA A 42 3.98 -1.69 -9.42
N ASP A 43 3.88 -0.61 -8.65
CA ASP A 43 5.03 0.07 -8.04
C ASP A 43 5.74 -0.84 -7.03
N VAL A 44 4.99 -1.57 -6.19
CA VAL A 44 5.54 -2.54 -5.21
C VAL A 44 6.27 -3.70 -5.88
N MET A 45 5.75 -4.19 -7.01
CA MET A 45 6.39 -5.27 -7.78
C MET A 45 7.71 -4.85 -8.42
N ALA A 46 7.97 -3.55 -8.54
CA ALA A 46 9.22 -3.00 -9.04
C ALA A 46 10.25 -2.71 -7.92
N CYS A 47 9.88 -2.87 -6.65
CA CYS A 47 10.78 -2.65 -5.52
C CYS A 47 11.76 -3.81 -5.35
N GLU A 48 12.99 -3.49 -4.96
CA GLU A 48 14.04 -4.50 -4.68
C GLU A 48 14.20 -4.77 -3.18
N SER A 49 13.54 -3.97 -2.33
CA SER A 49 13.62 -4.10 -0.88
C SER A 49 12.28 -3.92 -0.16
N TYR A 50 12.24 -4.42 1.07
CA TYR A 50 11.09 -4.28 1.95
C TYR A 50 10.79 -2.80 2.26
N ASP A 51 11.82 -2.02 2.55
CA ASP A 51 11.70 -0.60 2.91
C ASP A 51 11.20 0.24 1.73
N GLU A 52 11.63 -0.07 0.50
CA GLU A 52 11.09 0.55 -0.71
C GLU A 52 9.59 0.31 -0.85
N ALA A 53 9.13 -0.92 -0.64
CA ALA A 53 7.70 -1.23 -0.70
C ALA A 53 6.90 -0.47 0.39
N LEU A 54 7.47 -0.33 1.60
CA LEU A 54 6.84 0.48 2.65
C LEU A 54 6.70 1.95 2.24
N MET A 55 7.74 2.54 1.64
CA MET A 55 7.68 3.91 1.13
C MET A 55 6.63 4.04 0.01
N VAL A 56 6.50 3.02 -0.85
CA VAL A 56 5.43 3.00 -1.85
C VAL A 56 4.06 3.03 -1.17
N PHE A 57 3.80 2.20 -0.16
CA PHE A 57 2.51 2.25 0.55
C PHE A 57 2.19 3.64 1.11
N MET A 58 3.17 4.28 1.75
CA MET A 58 3.03 5.64 2.31
C MET A 58 2.76 6.73 1.25
N ASN A 59 3.10 6.48 -0.02
CA ASN A 59 2.74 7.39 -1.12
C ASN A 59 1.25 7.30 -1.49
N TYR A 60 0.58 6.20 -1.19
CA TYR A 60 -0.82 5.97 -1.55
C TYR A 60 -1.77 6.13 -0.38
N VAL A 61 -1.37 5.76 0.84
CA VAL A 61 -2.20 5.77 2.04
C VAL A 61 -1.47 6.39 3.23
N GLU A 62 -2.23 6.91 4.18
CA GLU A 62 -1.71 7.23 5.51
C GLU A 62 -1.54 5.91 6.29
N VAL A 63 -0.42 5.74 7.00
CA VAL A 63 -0.14 4.53 7.77
C VAL A 63 -0.28 4.82 9.25
N GLU A 64 -1.10 4.03 9.96
CA GLU A 64 -1.20 4.02 11.44
C GLU A 64 -0.51 2.79 12.05
#